data_AF-A0A1D7V3H7-F1
#
_entry.id   AF-A0A1D7V3H7-F1
#
_cell.length_a   1.000
_cell.length_b   1.000
_cell.length_c   1.000
_cell.angle_alpha   90.00
_cell.angle_beta   90.00
_cell.angle_gamma   90.00
#
_symmetry.space_group_name_H-M   'P 1'
#
loop_
_entity.id
_entity.type
_entity.pdbx_description
1 polymer ?
#
loop_
_entity_poly.entity_id
_entity_poly.type
_entity_poly.pdbx_seq_one_letter_code
_entity_poly.pdbx_strand_id
1 'polypeptide(L)'
;MIVYGILLLLDIDRVAARSAASSAIIRERVAFGFDRLEFINTDYEALYFKNANGADIYLYPGFAVIKELKRDEFGIIDLRDIVIEHRALHFLEQEYLPKDSPIVDKTWTYVNKNGSPDRRFKENPEIPILLYHEIYLRSKSGLNEAFSFSNPEVGKKFCESLSNYLSVIGKLNWSLDDKVN
;
A
#
# COMPACT_ATOMS: atom_id res chain seq x y z
N MET A 1 -4.91 13.53 -2.50
CA MET A 1 -4.53 12.11 -2.46
C MET A 1 -4.29 11.69 -1.03
N ILE A 2 -5.07 10.71 -0.59
CA ILE A 2 -4.89 9.99 0.67
C ILE A 2 -4.18 8.66 0.36
N VAL A 3 -3.20 8.32 1.19
CA VAL A 3 -2.57 7.00 1.22
C VAL A 3 -3.01 6.29 2.49
N TYR A 4 -3.36 5.02 2.35
CA TYR A 4 -3.76 4.16 3.46
C TYR A 4 -2.75 3.03 3.62
N GLY A 5 -2.25 2.80 4.83
CA GLY A 5 -1.53 1.58 5.19
C GLY A 5 -2.53 0.49 5.56
N ILE A 6 -2.38 -0.71 5.01
CA ILE A 6 -3.27 -1.84 5.25
C ILE A 6 -2.78 -2.59 6.47
N LEU A 7 -3.62 -2.62 7.52
CA LEU A 7 -3.30 -3.28 8.77
C LEU A 7 -3.61 -4.77 8.71
N LEU A 8 -4.76 -5.13 8.16
CA LEU A 8 -5.23 -6.50 8.08
C LEU A 8 -6.30 -6.67 6.99
N LEU A 9 -6.25 -7.79 6.28
CA LEU A 9 -7.27 -8.25 5.35
C LEU A 9 -8.05 -9.40 6.01
N LEU A 10 -9.30 -9.14 6.43
CA LEU A 10 -10.21 -10.16 6.92
C LEU A 10 -11.06 -10.66 5.75
N ASP A 11 -11.02 -11.95 5.45
CA ASP A 11 -12.02 -12.56 4.58
C ASP A 11 -13.37 -12.57 5.31
N ILE A 12 -14.38 -11.94 4.70
CA ILE A 12 -15.73 -11.94 5.24
C ILE A 12 -16.51 -13.05 4.56
N ASP A 13 -17.13 -13.92 5.36
CA ASP A 13 -18.16 -14.82 4.85
C ASP A 13 -19.40 -14.01 4.44
N ARG A 14 -19.50 -13.73 3.14
CA ARG A 14 -20.62 -12.99 2.52
C ARG A 14 -21.98 -13.58 2.85
N VAL A 15 -22.08 -14.90 3.01
CA VAL A 15 -23.36 -15.60 3.22
C VAL A 15 -23.86 -15.36 4.64
N ALA A 16 -22.96 -15.39 5.62
CA ALA A 16 -23.28 -15.09 7.01
C ALA A 16 -23.53 -13.59 7.22
N ALA A 17 -22.71 -12.73 6.62
CA ALA A 17 -22.75 -11.28 6.83
C ALA A 17 -23.83 -10.56 6.01
N ARG A 18 -24.37 -11.18 4.96
CA ARG A 18 -25.28 -10.55 3.97
C ARG A 18 -24.76 -9.20 3.44
N SER A 19 -23.44 -9.04 3.38
CA SER A 19 -22.75 -7.83 2.98
C SER A 19 -22.21 -7.97 1.56
N ALA A 20 -22.17 -6.84 0.83
CA ALA A 20 -21.57 -6.78 -0.49
C ALA A 20 -20.03 -6.88 -0.47
N ALA A 21 -19.37 -6.58 0.66
CA ALA A 21 -17.91 -6.69 0.77
C ALA A 21 -17.47 -8.17 0.79
N SER A 22 -16.45 -8.53 0.00
CA SER A 22 -15.79 -9.85 0.09
C SER A 22 -14.75 -9.93 1.21
N SER A 23 -14.27 -8.77 1.67
CA SER A 23 -13.24 -8.66 2.70
C SER A 23 -13.41 -7.36 3.50
N ALA A 24 -13.13 -7.40 4.81
CA ALA A 24 -12.96 -6.21 5.63
C ALA A 24 -11.47 -5.87 5.62
N ILE A 25 -11.15 -4.66 5.14
CA ILE A 25 -9.79 -4.13 5.20
C ILE A 25 -9.74 -3.16 6.37
N ILE A 26 -8.94 -3.46 7.37
CA ILE A 26 -8.57 -2.49 8.40
C ILE A 26 -7.39 -1.70 7.85
N ARG A 27 -7.50 -0.37 7.86
CA ARG A 27 -6.48 0.53 7.30
C ARG A 27 -6.42 1.84 8.05
N GLU A 28 -5.26 2.48 8.04
CA GLU A 28 -5.05 3.80 8.61
C GLU A 28 -4.49 4.76 7.57
N ARG A 29 -4.77 6.06 7.72
CA ARG A 29 -4.16 7.08 6.87
C ARG A 29 -2.68 7.21 7.23
N VAL A 30 -1.83 7.04 6.22
CA VAL A 30 -0.37 7.18 6.35
C VAL A 30 0.13 8.27 5.42
N ALA A 31 1.38 8.68 5.63
CA ALA A 31 2.04 9.71 4.86
C ALA A 31 3.29 9.14 4.19
N PHE A 32 3.45 9.45 2.91
CA PHE A 32 4.71 9.25 2.19
C PHE A 32 5.36 10.62 2.02
N GLY A 33 6.68 10.67 2.08
CA GLY A 33 7.42 11.92 1.99
C GLY A 33 8.91 11.70 1.90
N PHE A 34 9.66 12.70 2.35
CA PHE A 34 11.09 12.61 2.51
C PHE A 34 11.43 12.85 3.97
N ASP A 35 12.38 12.09 4.49
CA ASP A 35 12.82 12.18 5.88
C ASP A 35 14.28 11.77 6.03
N ARG A 36 14.89 12.12 7.17
CA ARG A 36 16.29 11.83 7.49
C ARG A 36 16.39 10.99 8.76
N LEU A 37 17.20 9.94 8.70
CA LEU A 37 17.62 9.20 9.88
C LEU A 37 18.86 9.84 10.48
N GLU A 38 18.81 10.19 11.77
CA GLU A 38 19.90 10.89 12.48
C GLU A 38 21.23 10.13 12.46
N PHE A 39 21.18 8.79 12.37
CA PHE A 39 22.36 7.93 12.36
C PHE A 39 22.94 7.68 10.96
N ILE A 40 22.33 8.20 9.89
CA ILE A 40 22.84 8.08 8.52
C ILE A 40 23.35 9.45 8.07
N ASN A 41 24.68 9.59 8.01
CA ASN A 41 25.32 10.82 7.58
C ASN A 41 25.33 10.92 6.04
N THR A 42 24.36 11.64 5.48
CA THR A 42 24.23 11.88 4.05
C THR A 42 23.56 13.22 3.77
N ASP A 43 23.86 13.83 2.61
CA ASP A 43 23.28 15.09 2.19
C ASP A 43 21.84 14.95 1.67
N TYR A 44 21.43 13.71 1.34
CA TYR A 44 20.14 13.41 0.71
C TYR A 44 19.12 12.87 1.73
N GLU A 45 17.85 13.20 1.50
CA GLU A 45 16.74 12.63 2.27
C GLU A 45 16.34 11.28 1.68
N ALA A 46 15.93 10.34 2.54
CA ALA A 46 15.35 9.09 2.08
C ALA A 46 13.90 9.33 1.63
N LEU A 47 13.48 8.57 0.62
CA LEU A 47 12.05 8.43 0.36
C LEU A 47 11.44 7.62 1.51
N TYR A 48 10.55 8.26 2.26
CA TYR A 48 10.01 7.77 3.52
C TYR A 48 8.56 7.32 3.37
N PHE A 49 8.26 6.10 3.80
CA PHE A 49 6.91 5.57 3.91
C PHE A 49 6.59 5.32 5.38
N LYS A 50 5.68 6.14 5.92
CA LYS A 50 5.10 5.86 7.23
C LYS A 50 4.25 4.60 7.14
N ASN A 51 4.46 3.69 8.07
CA ASN A 51 3.65 2.50 8.18
C ASN A 51 2.44 2.72 9.12
N ALA A 52 1.35 1.99 8.87
CA ALA A 52 0.20 1.95 9.76
C ALA A 52 0.47 1.03 10.96
N ASN A 53 1.18 -0.09 10.73
CA ASN A 53 1.62 -1.02 11.77
C ASN A 53 3.09 -1.38 11.60
N GLY A 54 3.83 -1.34 12.70
CA GLY A 54 5.24 -1.74 12.71
C GLY A 54 6.18 -0.62 12.24
N ALA A 55 7.24 -1.03 11.57
CA ALA A 55 8.38 -0.20 11.27
C ALA A 55 8.19 0.61 9.98
N ASP A 56 8.68 1.85 10.00
CA ASP A 56 8.66 2.74 8.86
C ASP A 56 9.75 2.37 7.85
N ILE A 57 9.53 2.69 6.57
CA ILE A 57 10.43 2.34 5.47
C ILE A 57 11.14 3.61 4.99
N TYR A 58 12.47 3.60 4.99
CA TYR A 58 13.32 4.66 4.47
C TYR A 58 14.13 4.12 3.30
N LEU A 59 13.84 4.57 2.08
CA LEU A 59 14.54 4.14 0.87
C LEU A 59 15.68 5.11 0.54
N TYR A 60 16.91 4.62 0.63
CA TYR A 60 18.11 5.30 0.17
C TYR A 60 18.59 4.71 -1.16
N PRO A 61 19.49 5.39 -1.89
CA PRO A 61 20.16 4.79 -3.03
C PRO A 61 20.88 3.47 -2.66
N GLY A 62 20.33 2.35 -3.13
CA GLY A 62 20.91 1.01 -3.00
C GLY A 62 20.38 0.16 -1.83
N PHE A 63 19.87 0.75 -0.76
CA PHE A 63 19.33 0.01 0.40
C PHE A 63 18.10 0.69 1.00
N ALA A 64 17.27 -0.10 1.68
CA ALA A 64 16.18 0.36 2.51
C ALA A 64 16.54 0.19 3.98
N VAL A 65 16.11 1.12 4.82
CA VAL A 65 16.15 1.00 6.28
C VAL A 65 14.73 0.83 6.79
N ILE A 66 14.50 -0.21 7.58
CA ILE A 66 13.24 -0.51 8.22
C ILE A 66 13.38 -0.11 9.69
N LYS A 67 12.74 0.98 10.11
CA LYS A 67 12.95 1.62 11.40
C LYS A 67 11.76 1.42 12.34
N GLU A 68 11.98 0.72 13.45
CA GLU A 68 10.99 0.60 14.53
C GLU A 68 11.19 1.75 15.52
N LEU A 69 10.27 2.72 15.49
CA LEU A 69 10.38 3.95 16.29
C LEU A 69 10.23 3.71 17.80
N LYS A 70 9.47 2.69 18.24
CA LYS A 70 9.22 2.47 19.68
C LYS A 70 10.39 1.83 20.41
N ARG A 71 11.15 0.97 19.71
CA ARG A 71 12.26 0.19 20.28
C ARG A 71 13.62 0.74 19.91
N ASP A 72 13.66 1.76 19.05
CA ASP A 72 14.87 2.33 18.47
C ASP A 72 15.71 1.32 17.67
N GLU A 73 15.09 0.23 17.20
CA GLU A 73 15.74 -0.81 16.40
C GLU A 73 15.59 -0.53 14.90
N PHE A 74 16.52 -1.00 14.08
CA PHE A 74 16.39 -0.94 12.62
C PHE A 74 16.97 -2.17 11.94
N GLY A 75 16.40 -2.49 10.78
CA GLY A 75 16.94 -3.46 9.83
C GLY A 75 17.36 -2.76 8.54
N ILE A 76 18.30 -3.35 7.81
CA ILE A 76 18.68 -2.92 6.46
C ILE A 76 18.28 -4.02 5.48
N ILE A 77 17.65 -3.62 4.38
CA ILE A 77 17.25 -4.51 3.29
C ILE A 77 17.91 -4.02 2.01
N ASP A 78 18.52 -4.93 1.26
CA ASP A 78 19.00 -4.61 -0.09
C ASP A 78 17.79 -4.34 -0.99
N LEU A 79 17.81 -3.22 -1.73
CA LEU A 79 16.70 -2.89 -2.63
C LEU A 79 16.45 -3.95 -3.69
N ARG A 80 17.47 -4.75 -4.04
CA ARG A 80 17.36 -5.86 -5.00
C ARG A 80 16.53 -7.02 -4.47
N ASP A 81 16.35 -7.10 -3.15
CA ASP A 81 15.51 -8.12 -2.51
C ASP A 81 14.05 -7.69 -2.37
N ILE A 82 13.72 -6.43 -2.66
CA ILE A 82 12.35 -5.91 -2.60
C ILE A 82 11.62 -6.25 -3.90
N VAL A 83 10.53 -7.00 -3.75
CA VAL A 83 9.56 -7.31 -4.80
C VAL A 83 8.36 -6.39 -4.63
N ILE A 84 7.94 -5.78 -5.74
CA ILE A 84 6.74 -4.94 -5.80
C ILE A 84 5.67 -5.66 -6.62
N GLU A 85 4.48 -5.75 -6.04
CA GLU A 85 3.26 -6.07 -6.77
C GLU A 85 2.29 -4.92 -6.61
N HIS A 86 1.57 -4.56 -7.67
CA HIS A 86 0.59 -3.49 -7.57
C HIS A 86 -0.59 -3.73 -8.51
N ARG A 87 -1.77 -3.31 -8.10
CA ARG A 87 -3.02 -3.55 -8.85
C ARG A 87 -4.06 -2.49 -8.56
N ALA A 88 -5.02 -2.35 -9.47
CA ALA A 88 -6.23 -1.61 -9.16
C ALA A 88 -7.11 -2.44 -8.21
N LEU A 89 -7.80 -1.76 -7.30
CA LEU A 89 -8.63 -2.36 -6.25
C LEU A 89 -9.99 -1.68 -6.21
N HIS A 90 -11.07 -2.47 -6.27
CA HIS A 90 -12.42 -1.98 -5.97
C HIS A 90 -12.63 -1.94 -4.46
N PHE A 91 -12.95 -0.76 -3.95
CA PHE A 91 -13.10 -0.53 -2.52
C PHE A 91 -14.50 -0.02 -2.19
N LEU A 92 -15.17 -0.69 -1.24
CA LEU A 92 -16.46 -0.25 -0.73
C LEU A 92 -16.21 0.76 0.39
N GLU A 93 -16.50 2.02 0.12
CA GLU A 93 -16.29 3.10 1.07
C GLU A 93 -17.59 3.41 1.82
N GLN A 94 -17.60 3.18 3.14
CA GLN A 94 -18.79 3.35 3.98
C GLN A 94 -18.77 4.63 4.81
N GLU A 95 -17.58 5.20 5.07
CA GLU A 95 -17.45 6.35 5.98
C GLU A 95 -17.11 7.65 5.25
N TYR A 96 -16.02 7.66 4.47
CA TYR A 96 -15.50 8.88 3.85
C TYR A 96 -15.15 8.68 2.39
N LEU A 97 -15.86 9.36 1.49
CA LEU A 97 -15.60 9.35 0.05
C LEU A 97 -14.50 10.36 -0.33
N PRO A 98 -13.29 9.93 -0.72
CA PRO A 98 -12.28 10.84 -1.22
C PRO A 98 -12.73 11.43 -2.56
N LYS A 99 -12.57 12.74 -2.71
CA LYS A 99 -12.96 13.48 -3.92
C LYS A 99 -12.14 13.11 -5.15
N ASP A 100 -10.99 12.50 -4.95
CA ASP A 100 -10.03 12.11 -5.98
C ASP A 100 -10.09 10.60 -6.32
N SER A 101 -11.05 9.88 -5.77
CA SER A 101 -11.35 8.49 -6.11
C SER A 101 -12.54 8.41 -7.06
N PRO A 102 -12.41 7.80 -8.25
CA PRO A 102 -13.55 7.62 -9.13
C PRO A 102 -14.48 6.53 -8.58
N ILE A 103 -15.78 6.82 -8.59
CA ILE A 103 -16.83 5.83 -8.35
C ILE A 103 -16.98 5.01 -9.63
N VAL A 104 -16.69 3.71 -9.57
CA VAL A 104 -16.73 2.80 -10.73
C VAL A 104 -17.99 1.96 -10.78
N ASP A 105 -18.62 1.73 -9.63
CA ASP A 105 -19.86 0.99 -9.52
C ASP A 105 -20.59 1.38 -8.23
N LYS A 106 -21.76 0.79 -8.00
CA LYS A 106 -22.51 0.89 -6.75
C LYS A 106 -23.07 -0.45 -6.36
N THR A 107 -23.19 -0.66 -5.06
CA THR A 107 -23.84 -1.83 -4.48
C THR A 107 -24.82 -1.40 -3.40
N TRP A 108 -25.50 -2.35 -2.78
CA TRP A 108 -26.39 -2.12 -1.64
C TRP A 108 -25.74 -2.64 -0.36
N THR A 109 -26.08 -2.04 0.79
CA THR A 109 -25.63 -2.52 2.10
C THR A 109 -26.01 -3.98 2.34
N TYR A 110 -27.25 -4.34 1.99
CA TYR A 110 -27.77 -5.69 2.08
C TYR A 110 -28.12 -6.22 0.69
N VAL A 111 -27.46 -7.31 0.28
CA VAL A 111 -27.64 -7.91 -1.04
C VAL A 111 -28.16 -9.35 -0.95
N ASN A 112 -28.97 -9.73 -1.93
CA ASN A 112 -29.31 -11.13 -2.18
C ASN A 112 -28.09 -11.89 -2.72
N LYS A 113 -28.16 -13.22 -2.82
CA LYS A 113 -27.10 -14.06 -3.40
C LYS A 113 -26.68 -13.65 -4.82
N ASN A 114 -27.57 -12.98 -5.56
CA ASN A 114 -27.33 -12.48 -6.92
C ASN A 114 -26.86 -11.02 -6.98
N GLY A 115 -26.57 -10.36 -5.85
CA GLY A 115 -26.13 -8.97 -5.78
C GLY A 115 -27.25 -7.91 -5.83
N SER A 116 -28.50 -8.31 -6.10
CA SER A 116 -29.64 -7.37 -6.08
C SER A 116 -29.99 -6.92 -4.66
N PRO A 117 -30.61 -5.73 -4.46
CA PRO A 117 -30.97 -5.24 -3.13
C PRO A 117 -31.91 -6.21 -2.40
N ASP A 118 -31.59 -6.54 -1.16
CA ASP A 118 -32.50 -7.28 -0.29
C ASP A 118 -33.60 -6.32 0.20
N ARG A 119 -34.78 -6.42 -0.40
CA ARG A 119 -35.94 -5.55 -0.15
C ARG A 119 -36.65 -5.82 1.19
N ARG A 120 -36.20 -6.82 1.96
CA ARG A 120 -36.72 -7.06 3.32
C ARG A 120 -36.23 -6.00 4.30
N PHE A 121 -35.11 -5.35 3.99
CA PHE A 121 -34.59 -4.23 4.76
C PHE A 121 -35.23 -2.94 4.27
N LYS A 122 -36.01 -2.30 5.16
CA LYS A 122 -36.78 -1.08 4.86
C LYS A 122 -35.89 0.11 4.47
N GLU A 123 -34.70 0.19 5.08
CA GLU A 123 -33.64 1.13 4.73
C GLU A 123 -32.40 0.33 4.31
N ASN A 124 -32.14 0.30 3.00
CA ASN A 124 -31.01 -0.37 2.42
C ASN A 124 -30.30 0.65 1.51
N PRO A 125 -29.34 1.43 2.04
CA PRO A 125 -28.70 2.47 1.25
C PRO A 125 -27.76 1.88 0.18
N GLU A 126 -27.57 2.64 -0.90
CA GLU A 126 -26.52 2.35 -1.87
C GLU A 126 -25.15 2.71 -1.28
N ILE A 127 -24.19 1.83 -1.48
CA ILE A 127 -22.77 2.02 -1.15
C ILE A 127 -22.01 2.18 -2.46
N PRO A 128 -21.29 3.29 -2.68
CA PRO A 128 -20.43 3.44 -3.84
C PRO A 128 -19.22 2.51 -3.76
N ILE A 129 -18.84 1.98 -4.92
CA ILE A 129 -17.60 1.23 -5.11
C ILE A 129 -16.60 2.18 -5.77
N LEU A 130 -15.54 2.51 -5.04
CA LEU A 130 -14.46 3.37 -5.51
C LEU A 130 -13.34 2.54 -6.14
N LEU A 131 -12.60 3.12 -7.07
CA LEU A 131 -11.36 2.55 -7.57
C LEU A 131 -10.16 3.15 -6.87
N TYR A 132 -9.39 2.30 -6.22
CA TYR A 132 -8.11 2.63 -5.61
C TYR A 132 -7.00 1.92 -6.38
N HIS A 133 -5.76 2.29 -6.11
CA HIS A 133 -4.60 1.53 -6.56
C HIS A 133 -3.82 1.04 -5.35
N GLU A 134 -3.40 -0.21 -5.36
CA GLU A 134 -2.77 -0.88 -4.24
C GLU A 134 -1.34 -1.27 -4.61
N ILE A 135 -0.42 -1.17 -3.66
CA ILE A 135 0.95 -1.65 -3.75
C ILE A 135 1.24 -2.60 -2.59
N TYR A 136 1.95 -3.68 -2.89
CA TYR A 136 2.52 -4.63 -1.96
C TYR A 136 4.04 -4.60 -2.11
N LEU A 137 4.74 -4.41 -1.00
CA LEU A 137 6.19 -4.45 -0.88
C LEU A 137 6.57 -5.68 -0.08
N ARG A 138 7.35 -6.59 -0.67
CA ARG A 138 7.79 -7.81 0.00
C ARG A 138 9.28 -8.04 -0.13
N SER A 139 9.90 -8.65 0.87
CA SER A 139 11.28 -9.14 0.77
C SER A 139 11.41 -10.50 1.44
N LYS A 140 12.46 -11.25 1.07
CA LYS A 140 12.81 -12.52 1.77
C LYS A 140 13.28 -12.29 3.20
N SER A 141 13.75 -11.08 3.51
CA SER A 141 14.23 -10.67 4.83
C SER A 141 13.13 -10.25 5.80
N GLY A 142 11.86 -10.26 5.36
CA GLY A 142 10.70 -10.06 6.24
C GLY A 142 9.91 -8.77 6.02
N LEU A 143 10.22 -7.97 4.99
CA LEU A 143 9.33 -6.88 4.57
C LEU A 143 8.05 -7.50 4.01
N ASN A 144 6.89 -7.05 4.48
CA ASN A 144 5.60 -7.50 3.98
C ASN A 144 4.52 -6.44 4.24
N GLU A 145 4.57 -5.36 3.45
CA GLU A 145 3.76 -4.17 3.67
C GLU A 145 2.85 -3.89 2.49
N ALA A 146 1.67 -3.33 2.77
CA ALA A 146 0.68 -3.02 1.74
C ALA A 146 0.08 -1.63 1.95
N PHE A 147 -0.03 -0.88 0.85
CA PHE A 147 -0.58 0.47 0.85
C PHE A 147 -1.61 0.64 -0.25
N SER A 148 -2.58 1.52 -0.02
CA SER A 148 -3.65 1.84 -0.97
C SER A 148 -3.74 3.34 -1.20
N PHE A 149 -3.73 3.73 -2.46
CA PHE A 149 -3.86 5.10 -2.95
C PHE A 149 -5.30 5.37 -3.37
N SER A 150 -5.92 6.36 -2.75
CA SER A 150 -7.27 6.85 -3.11
C SER A 150 -7.36 7.37 -4.55
N ASN A 151 -6.30 8.00 -5.06
CA ASN A 151 -6.21 8.38 -6.46
C ASN A 151 -5.51 7.25 -7.24
N PRO A 152 -6.22 6.46 -8.07
CA PRO A 152 -5.65 5.29 -8.70
C PRO A 152 -4.62 5.63 -9.77
N GLU A 153 -4.76 6.76 -10.47
CA GLU A 153 -3.81 7.18 -11.50
C GLU A 153 -2.46 7.58 -10.90
N VAL A 154 -2.49 8.37 -9.82
CA VAL A 154 -1.27 8.79 -9.12
C VAL A 154 -0.61 7.58 -8.46
N GLY A 155 -1.40 6.72 -7.80
CA GLY A 155 -0.91 5.47 -7.20
C GLY A 155 -0.25 4.56 -8.22
N LYS A 156 -0.87 4.37 -9.40
CA LYS A 156 -0.29 3.57 -10.49
C LYS A 156 1.05 4.14 -10.95
N LYS A 157 1.11 5.44 -11.26
CA LYS A 157 2.35 6.11 -11.70
C LYS A 157 3.46 5.99 -10.66
N PHE A 158 3.12 6.14 -9.39
CA PHE A 158 4.05 5.94 -8.28
C PHE A 158 4.62 4.52 -8.27
N CYS A 159 3.76 3.50 -8.34
CA CYS A 159 4.19 2.10 -8.34
C CYS A 159 5.06 1.75 -9.55
N GLU A 160 4.71 2.24 -10.74
CA GLU A 160 5.48 2.04 -11.97
C GLU A 160 6.85 2.72 -11.86
N SER A 161 6.92 3.93 -11.31
CA SER A 161 8.17 4.68 -11.11
C SER A 161 9.08 3.97 -10.10
N LEU A 162 8.52 3.51 -8.98
CA LEU A 162 9.26 2.78 -7.96
C LEU A 162 9.75 1.42 -8.48
N SER A 163 8.91 0.68 -9.21
CA SER A 163 9.29 -0.59 -9.83
C SER A 163 10.41 -0.41 -10.86
N ASN A 164 10.33 0.66 -11.67
CA ASN A 164 11.40 1.00 -12.60
C ASN A 164 12.70 1.34 -11.86
N TYR A 165 12.62 2.13 -10.79
CA TYR A 165 13.77 2.46 -9.95
C TYR A 165 14.46 1.19 -9.40
N LEU A 166 13.70 0.27 -8.80
CA LEU A 166 14.26 -1.00 -8.30
C LEU A 166 14.84 -1.86 -9.42
N SER A 167 14.20 -1.91 -10.59
CA SER A 167 14.72 -2.62 -11.77
C SER A 167 16.05 -2.03 -12.26
N VAL A 168 16.22 -0.70 -12.22
CA VAL A 168 17.50 -0.06 -12.56
C VAL A 168 18.57 -0.43 -11.54
N ILE A 169 18.26 -0.36 -10.24
CA ILE A 169 19.19 -0.77 -9.18
C ILE A 169 19.60 -2.24 -9.32
N GLY A 170 18.66 -3.13 -9.64
CA GLY A 170 18.94 -4.56 -9.86
C GLY A 170 19.87 -4.86 -11.04
N LYS A 171 19.99 -3.93 -12.00
CA LYS A 171 20.91 -4.04 -13.15
C LYS A 171 22.27 -3.42 -12.88
N LEU A 172 22.46 -2.70 -11.78
CA LEU A 172 23.75 -2.14 -11.40
C LEU A 172 24.69 -3.28 -10.98
N ASN A 173 25.51 -3.73 -11.94
CA ASN A 173 26.66 -4.58 -11.66
C ASN A 173 27.81 -3.69 -11.19
N TRP A 174 27.98 -3.60 -9.88
CA TRP A 174 29.18 -3.04 -9.26
C TRP A 174 30.31 -4.07 -9.40
N SER A 175 30.78 -4.35 -10.63
CA SER A 175 32.02 -5.11 -10.79
C SER A 175 33.17 -4.25 -10.31
N LEU A 176 33.86 -4.69 -9.25
CA LEU A 176 35.13 -4.13 -8.77
C LEU A 176 36.30 -4.62 -9.64
N ASP A 177 36.16 -4.63 -10.97
CA ASP A 177 37.22 -5.05 -11.88
C ASP A 177 38.24 -3.94 -12.20
N ASP A 178 38.10 -2.75 -11.64
CA ASP A 178 39.18 -1.77 -11.63
C ASP A 178 40.19 -2.10 -10.52
N LYS A 179 40.86 -3.24 -10.68
CA LYS A 179 42.22 -3.41 -10.14
C LYS A 179 43.09 -2.36 -10.82
N VAL A 180 43.21 -1.22 -10.17
CA VAL A 180 44.30 -0.27 -10.40
C VAL A 180 45.59 -1.02 -10.06
N ASN A 181 46.26 -1.53 -11.10
CA ASN A 181 47.68 -1.92 -11.04
C ASN A 181 48.56 -0.67 -10.93
#